data_AF-A0A1G7L8J3-F1
#
_entry.id   AF-A0A1G7L8J3-F1
#
_cell.length_a   1.000
_cell.length_b   1.000
_cell.length_c   1.000
_cell.angle_alpha   90.00
_cell.angle_beta   90.00
_cell.angle_gamma   90.00
#
_symmetry.space_group_name_H-M   'P 1'
#
loop_
_entity.id
_entity.type
_entity.pdbx_description
1 polymer ?
#
loop_
_entity_poly.entity_id
_entity_poly.type
_entity_poly.pdbx_seq_one_letter_code
_entity_poly.pdbx_strand_id
1 'polypeptide(L)'
;MGLRPLQAEPTLQHTTLYVPFNASTRGPWILRRNAELVGQYPTREDALRHAVSLTAALRAQSGQQVDIKIEDESGRWQAAEVEGAGPV
;
A
#
# COMPACT_ATOMS: atom_id res chain seq x y z
N MET A 1 3.83 45.38 -3.33
CA MET A 1 3.35 44.26 -4.16
C MET A 1 3.90 42.97 -3.59
N GLY A 2 3.07 42.19 -2.90
CA GLY A 2 3.47 40.91 -2.33
C GLY A 2 3.49 39.84 -3.42
N LEU A 3 4.66 39.29 -3.70
CA LEU A 3 4.79 38.06 -4.49
C LEU A 3 4.12 36.95 -3.68
N ARG A 4 2.97 36.47 -4.16
CA ARG A 4 2.32 35.28 -3.63
C ARG A 4 3.32 34.12 -3.77
N PRO A 5 3.67 33.37 -2.71
CA PRO A 5 4.38 32.13 -2.92
C PRO A 5 3.51 31.24 -3.80
N LEU A 6 4.10 30.68 -4.86
CA LEU A 6 3.54 29.55 -5.60
C LEU A 6 3.21 28.52 -4.52
N GLN A 7 1.92 28.35 -4.23
CA GLN A 7 1.47 27.33 -3.31
C GLN A 7 2.03 26.03 -3.86
N ALA A 8 2.97 25.42 -3.13
CA ALA A 8 3.38 24.06 -3.40
C ALA A 8 2.09 23.25 -3.42
N GLU A 9 1.72 22.76 -4.59
CA GLU A 9 0.62 21.81 -4.73
C GLU A 9 0.87 20.76 -3.65
N PRO A 10 -0.11 20.41 -2.80
CA PRO A 10 0.09 19.30 -1.89
C PRO A 10 0.40 18.10 -2.77
N THR A 11 1.68 17.73 -2.85
CA THR A 11 2.11 16.56 -3.59
C THR A 11 1.46 15.40 -2.88
N LEU A 12 0.31 14.96 -3.39
CA LEU A 12 -0.41 13.79 -2.92
C LEU A 12 0.62 12.67 -2.91
N GLN A 13 1.05 12.29 -1.72
CA GLN A 13 2.11 11.31 -1.59
C GLN A 13 1.47 9.95 -1.84
N HIS A 14 1.64 9.45 -3.05
CA HIS A 14 1.14 8.13 -3.41
C HIS A 14 2.05 7.07 -2.82
N THR A 15 1.50 6.21 -1.98
CA THR A 15 2.16 5.02 -1.49
C THR A 15 1.49 3.77 -2.08
N THR A 16 2.26 2.86 -2.67
CA THR A 16 1.77 1.54 -3.05
C THR A 16 2.38 0.47 -2.17
N LEU A 17 1.51 -0.35 -1.57
CA LEU A 17 1.88 -1.57 -0.87
C LEU A 17 1.87 -2.75 -1.83
N TYR A 18 2.92 -3.56 -1.82
CA TYR A 18 3.08 -4.74 -2.64
C TYR A 18 3.17 -5.98 -1.75
N VAL A 19 2.32 -6.96 -2.05
CA VAL A 19 2.33 -8.28 -1.44
C VAL A 19 2.61 -9.30 -2.55
N PRO A 20 3.88 -9.64 -2.82
CA PRO A 20 4.22 -10.70 -3.78
C PRO A 20 3.61 -12.03 -3.36
N PHE A 21 3.25 -12.84 -4.35
CA PHE A 21 2.67 -14.15 -4.10
C PHE A 21 3.77 -15.05 -3.56
N ASN A 22 3.54 -15.64 -2.40
CA ASN A 22 4.41 -16.69 -1.92
C ASN A 22 3.70 -18.05 -2.03
N ALA A 23 4.11 -18.83 -3.04
CA ALA A 23 3.68 -20.22 -3.22
C ALA A 23 4.20 -21.16 -2.11
N SER A 24 5.23 -20.71 -1.38
CA SER A 24 5.85 -21.51 -0.33
C SER A 24 5.00 -21.51 0.92
N THR A 25 4.44 -22.66 1.27
CA THR A 25 3.74 -22.87 2.55
C THR A 25 4.66 -22.72 3.77
N ARG A 26 5.98 -22.72 3.58
CA ARG A 26 7.01 -22.55 4.62
C ARG A 26 7.79 -21.24 4.50
N GLY A 27 7.53 -20.45 3.46
CA GLY A 27 8.26 -19.21 3.20
C GLY A 27 7.53 -18.01 3.81
N PRO A 28 8.26 -16.99 4.31
CA PRO A 28 7.62 -15.80 4.84
C PRO A 28 6.95 -14.99 3.71
N TRP A 29 5.76 -14.48 3.99
CA TRP A 29 5.06 -13.50 3.16
C TRP A 29 5.66 -12.12 3.38
N ILE A 30 6.10 -11.48 2.30
CA ILE A 30 6.78 -10.19 2.37
C ILE A 30 5.78 -9.07 2.08
N LEU A 31 5.82 -8.00 2.87
CA LEU A 31 5.10 -6.76 2.58
C LEU A 31 6.10 -5.68 2.21
N ARG A 32 5.90 -5.03 1.06
CA ARG A 32 6.76 -3.93 0.60
C ARG A 32 5.95 -2.66 0.42
N ARG A 33 6.57 -1.50 0.61
CA ARG A 33 6.02 -0.16 0.41
C ARG A 33 6.94 0.62 -0.51
N ASN A 34 6.50 1.04 -1.70
CA ASN A 34 7.31 1.88 -2.60
C ASN A 34 8.76 1.40 -2.83
N ALA A 35 9.00 0.07 -2.83
CA ALA A 35 10.30 -0.63 -2.86
C ALA A 35 10.97 -0.96 -1.50
N GLU A 36 10.57 -0.33 -0.40
CA GLU A 36 11.06 -0.64 0.95
C GLU A 36 10.40 -1.90 1.53
N LEU A 37 11.19 -2.72 2.23
CA LEU A 37 10.67 -3.84 2.99
C LEU A 37 9.99 -3.32 4.26
N VAL A 38 8.69 -3.54 4.39
CA VAL A 38 7.92 -3.17 5.59
C VAL A 38 8.03 -4.25 6.64
N GLY A 39 7.87 -5.51 6.22
CA GLY A 39 7.79 -6.63 7.13
C GLY A 39 7.74 -7.98 6.43
N GLN A 40 7.95 -9.02 7.22
CA GLN A 40 7.86 -10.41 6.82
C GLN A 40 6.91 -11.12 7.78
N TYR A 41 5.99 -11.91 7.24
CA TYR A 41 4.90 -12.52 7.99
C TYR A 41 4.86 -14.02 7.74
N PRO A 42 4.44 -14.83 8.73
CA PRO A 42 4.39 -16.28 8.57
C PRO A 42 3.26 -16.73 7.63
N THR A 43 2.18 -15.95 7.50
CA THR A 43 1.01 -16.30 6.70
C THR A 43 0.57 -15.15 5.78
N ARG A 44 -0.17 -15.50 4.72
CA ARG A 44 -0.82 -14.54 3.82
C ARG A 44 -1.78 -13.63 4.59
N GLU A 45 -2.59 -14.21 5.47
CA GLU A 45 -3.58 -13.47 6.25
C GLU A 45 -2.93 -12.44 7.18
N ASP A 46 -1.82 -12.78 7.84
CA ASP A 46 -1.08 -11.81 8.64
C ASP A 46 -0.52 -10.68 7.76
N ALA A 47 0.08 -11.00 6.60
CA ALA A 47 0.59 -10.00 5.67
C ALA A 47 -0.51 -9.06 5.16
N LEU A 48 -1.67 -9.60 4.81
CA LEU A 48 -2.82 -8.83 4.35
C LEU A 48 -3.41 -7.98 5.47
N ARG A 49 -3.60 -8.54 6.67
CA ARG A 49 -4.08 -7.78 7.84
C ARG A 49 -3.18 -6.60 8.14
N HIS A 50 -1.86 -6.80 8.08
CA HIS A 50 -0.89 -5.74 8.24
C HIS A 50 -0.92 -4.73 7.07
N ALA A 51 -1.06 -5.17 5.83
CA ALA A 51 -1.18 -4.29 4.67
C ALA A 51 -2.43 -3.38 4.76
N VAL A 52 -3.57 -3.93 5.16
CA VAL A 52 -4.82 -3.18 5.38
C VAL A 52 -4.67 -2.20 6.54
N SER A 53 -4.13 -2.64 7.67
CA SER A 53 -3.90 -1.76 8.84
C SER A 53 -2.94 -0.61 8.50
N LEU A 54 -1.86 -0.89 7.78
CA LEU A 54 -0.91 0.12 7.34
C LEU A 54 -1.54 1.08 6.34
N THR A 55 -2.36 0.58 5.42
CA THR A 55 -3.13 1.41 4.47
C THR A 55 -4.05 2.37 5.22
N ALA A 56 -4.79 1.89 6.22
CA ALA A 56 -5.65 2.75 7.04
C ALA A 56 -4.84 3.82 7.80
N ALA A 57 -3.71 3.43 8.41
CA ALA A 57 -2.84 4.35 9.15
C ALA A 57 -2.16 5.39 8.25
N LEU A 58 -1.83 5.01 7.02
CA LEU A 58 -1.26 5.93 6.03
C LEU A 58 -2.34 6.84 5.43
N ARG A 59 -3.53 6.34 5.10
CA ARG A 59 -4.66 7.17 4.62
C ARG A 59 -5.14 8.16 5.69
N ALA A 60 -5.02 7.81 6.96
CA ALA A 60 -5.31 8.72 8.07
C ALA A 60 -4.33 9.92 8.13
N GLN A 61 -3.17 9.83 7.48
CA GLN A 61 -2.26 10.96 7.31
C GLN A 61 -2.76 11.81 6.14
N SER A 62 -3.03 13.09 6.39
CA SER A 62 -3.62 13.99 5.39
C SER A 62 -2.77 14.06 4.12
N GLY A 63 -3.39 13.82 2.97
CA GLY A 63 -2.75 13.92 1.66
C GLY A 63 -1.98 12.68 1.18
N GLN A 64 -2.16 11.52 1.84
CA GLN A 64 -1.56 10.27 1.40
C GLN A 64 -2.59 9.38 0.70
N GLN A 65 -2.40 9.13 -0.59
CA GLN A 65 -3.15 8.10 -1.31
C GLN A 65 -2.41 6.77 -1.15
N VAL A 66 -3.13 5.72 -0.73
CA VAL A 66 -2.54 4.39 -0.56
C VAL A 66 -3.32 3.32 -1.29
N ASP A 67 -2.59 2.57 -2.11
CA ASP A 67 -3.07 1.43 -2.88
C ASP A 67 -2.37 0.15 -2.44
N ILE A 68 -3.09 -0.97 -2.50
CA ILE A 68 -2.55 -2.30 -2.20
C ILE A 68 -2.57 -3.12 -3.48
N LYS A 69 -1.44 -3.72 -3.84
CA LYS A 69 -1.32 -4.66 -4.95
C LYS A 69 -0.87 -6.01 -4.42
N ILE A 70 -1.66 -7.03 -4.70
CA ILE A 70 -1.39 -8.41 -4.30
C ILE A 70 -1.11 -9.19 -5.58
N GLU A 71 0.00 -9.90 -5.63
CA GLU A 71 0.27 -10.84 -6.70
C GLU A 71 -0.48 -12.15 -6.41
N ASP A 72 -1.12 -12.70 -7.44
CA ASP A 72 -1.76 -14.02 -7.39
C ASP A 72 -0.81 -15.15 -7.80
N GLU A 73 -1.29 -16.39 -7.71
CA GLU A 73 -0.53 -17.60 -8.06
C GLU A 73 -0.10 -17.69 -9.53
N SER A 74 -0.79 -16.97 -10.42
CA SER A 74 -0.46 -16.85 -11.85
C SER A 74 0.56 -15.74 -12.12
N GLY A 75 1.07 -15.06 -11.08
CA GLY A 75 1.99 -13.93 -11.19
C GLY A 75 1.29 -12.65 -11.63
N ARG A 76 -0.04 -12.55 -11.48
CA ARG A 76 -0.79 -11.34 -11.84
C ARG A 76 -0.97 -10.44 -10.62
N TRP A 77 -0.66 -9.16 -10.79
CA TRP A 77 -0.87 -8.15 -9.75
C TRP A 77 -2.31 -7.64 -9.79
N GLN A 78 -3.08 -7.98 -8.75
CA GLN A 78 -4.44 -7.52 -8.54
C GLN A 78 -4.45 -6.39 -7.51
N ALA A 79 -5.23 -5.34 -7.77
CA ALA A 79 -5.51 -4.35 -6.74
C ALA A 79 -6.33 -5.04 -5.65
N ALA A 80 -5.87 -4.97 -4.39
CA ALA A 80 -6.75 -5.33 -3.30
C ALA A 80 -7.79 -4.23 -3.25
N GLU A 81 -9.03 -4.55 -3.62
CA GLU A 81 -10.15 -3.65 -3.44
C GLU A 81 -10.39 -3.51 -1.94
N VAL A 82 -9.66 -2.60 -1.32
CA VAL A 82 -9.95 -2.16 0.03
C VAL A 82 -11.17 -1.26 -0.13
N GLU A 83 -12.37 -1.83 -0.03
CA GLU A 83 -13.62 -1.08 0.02
C GLU A 83 -13.41 0.11 0.96
N GLY A 84 -13.45 1.31 0.40
CA GLY A 84 -12.99 2.53 1.06
C GLY A 84 -12.27 3.51 0.14
N ALA A 85 -12.19 3.26 -1.17
CA ALA A 85 -11.83 4.26 -2.17
C ALA A 85 -12.76 4.18 -3.38
N GLY A 86 -14.02 4.56 -3.18
CA GLY A 86 -14.88 5.07 -4.25
C GLY A 86 -14.78 6.60 -4.28
N PRO A 87 -14.64 7.25 -5.45
CA PRO A 87 -14.49 8.69 -5.58
C PRO A 87 -15.84 9.42 -5.51
N VAL A 88 -15.76 10.66 -5.01
CA VAL A 88 -16.71 11.81 -5.08
C VAL A 88 -18.07 11.72 -4.38
#